data_AF-A0A935M5B8-F1
#
_entry.id   AF-A0A935M5B8-F1
#
_cell.length_a   1.000
_cell.length_b   1.000
_cell.length_c   1.000
_cell.angle_alpha   90.00
_cell.angle_beta   90.00
_cell.angle_gamma   90.00
#
_symmetry.space_group_name_H-M   'P 1'
#
loop_
_entity.id
_entity.type
_entity.pdbx_description
1 polymer ?
#
loop_
_entity_poly.entity_id
_entity_poly.type
_entity_poly.pdbx_seq_one_letter_code
_entity_poly.pdbx_strand_id
1 'polypeptide(L)'
;MKKQVLIASAIVLCSFAIGAVEGVAQQIFNQFRQPELIVGLPYRDIDNCNTARLNKTIIQPTQFVLPPTFVNDLDDGYAFVQFPSGIVYNYNGRNYTGVYVSVNGFITFDNTKLVPAKQSQGLFINSSSYPDNVIAPFWGDHRIRTSSDISLG
;
A
#
# COMPACT_ATOMS: atom_id res chain seq x y z
N MET A 1 -25.30 22.10 -44.86
CA MET A 1 -24.20 21.21 -44.44
C MET A 1 -23.34 21.73 -43.27
N LYS A 2 -23.43 22.99 -42.82
CA LYS A 2 -22.57 23.51 -41.72
C LYS A 2 -23.04 23.14 -40.30
N LYS A 3 -24.35 23.09 -40.06
CA LYS A 3 -24.91 22.91 -38.71
C LYS A 3 -24.79 21.48 -38.18
N GLN A 4 -24.98 20.48 -39.04
CA GLN A 4 -24.91 19.07 -38.67
C GLN A 4 -23.47 18.62 -38.37
N VAL A 5 -22.48 19.12 -39.10
CA VAL A 5 -21.06 18.84 -38.84
C VAL A 5 -20.62 19.46 -37.51
N LEU A 6 -21.06 20.69 -37.21
CA LEU A 6 -20.78 21.34 -35.92
C LEU A 6 -21.38 20.57 -34.72
N ILE A 7 -22.60 20.05 -34.87
CA ILE A 7 -23.24 19.22 -33.83
C ILE A 7 -22.48 17.91 -33.64
N ALA A 8 -22.09 17.24 -34.73
CA ALA A 8 -21.31 16.01 -34.66
C ALA A 8 -19.95 16.22 -33.98
N SER A 9 -19.24 17.29 -34.33
CA SER A 9 -17.96 17.63 -33.69
C SER A 9 -18.10 17.96 -32.21
N ALA A 10 -19.18 18.66 -31.82
CA ALA A 10 -19.45 18.99 -30.41
C ALA A 10 -19.76 17.73 -29.58
N ILE A 11 -20.51 16.77 -30.13
CA ILE A 11 -20.78 15.49 -29.46
C ILE A 11 -19.48 14.71 -29.26
N VAL A 12 -18.62 14.64 -30.28
CA VAL A 12 -17.32 13.96 -30.21
C VAL A 12 -16.40 14.64 -29.17
N LEU A 13 -16.34 15.97 -29.14
CA LEU A 13 -15.57 16.72 -28.13
C LEU A 13 -16.11 16.52 -26.70
N CYS A 14 -17.44 16.49 -26.52
CA CYS A 14 -18.04 16.13 -25.23
C CYS A 14 -17.74 14.67 -24.85
N SER A 15 -17.60 13.77 -25.82
CA SER A 15 -17.22 12.38 -25.58
C SER A 15 -15.78 12.26 -25.06
N PHE A 16 -14.88 13.15 -25.47
CA PHE A 16 -13.51 13.22 -24.92
C PHE A 16 -13.46 13.93 -23.56
N ALA A 17 -14.28 14.96 -23.34
CA ALA A 17 -14.35 15.68 -22.07
C ALA A 17 -15.06 14.88 -20.95
N ILE A 18 -15.99 14.00 -21.31
CA ILE A 18 -16.75 13.14 -20.39
C ILE A 18 -16.20 11.70 -20.39
N GLY A 19 -15.33 11.36 -21.36
CA GLY A 19 -14.75 10.04 -21.58
C GLY A 19 -13.57 9.67 -20.67
N ALA A 20 -13.25 10.47 -19.66
CA ALA A 20 -12.55 9.98 -18.49
C ALA A 20 -13.57 9.36 -17.53
N VAL A 21 -14.33 8.37 -18.01
CA VAL A 21 -15.00 7.44 -17.10
C VAL A 21 -13.86 6.65 -16.45
N GLU A 22 -13.61 6.97 -15.19
CA GLU A 22 -12.91 6.13 -14.24
C GLU A 22 -13.53 4.73 -14.32
N GLY A 23 -12.92 3.87 -15.14
CA GLY A 23 -13.61 2.71 -15.67
C GLY A 23 -12.66 1.57 -15.99
N VAL A 24 -11.61 1.39 -15.19
CA VAL A 24 -10.90 0.11 -15.08
C VAL A 24 -10.25 -0.06 -13.70
N ALA A 25 -10.92 0.42 -12.64
CA ALA A 25 -10.57 0.06 -11.26
C ALA A 25 -11.49 -1.07 -10.76
N GLN A 26 -11.56 -2.19 -11.49
CA GLN A 26 -11.88 -3.47 -10.86
C GLN A 26 -11.30 -4.61 -11.67
N GLN A 27 -10.13 -5.10 -11.25
CA GLN A 27 -9.63 -6.38 -11.72
C GLN A 27 -10.62 -7.46 -11.29
N ILE A 28 -11.07 -8.24 -12.27
CA ILE A 28 -11.98 -9.37 -12.11
C ILE A 28 -11.35 -10.38 -11.14
N PHE A 29 -11.93 -10.49 -9.94
CA PHE A 29 -11.54 -11.39 -8.85
C PHE A 29 -11.75 -12.89 -9.15
N ASN A 30 -11.88 -13.30 -10.41
CA ASN A 30 -12.20 -14.70 -10.75
C ASN A 30 -11.01 -15.56 -11.17
N GLN A 31 -9.78 -15.07 -10.99
CA GLN A 31 -8.55 -15.85 -11.25
C GLN A 31 -8.00 -16.50 -9.98
N PHE A 32 -8.45 -16.05 -8.81
CA PHE A 32 -8.06 -16.58 -7.51
C PHE A 32 -9.28 -17.22 -6.86
N ARG A 33 -9.06 -18.31 -6.13
CA ARG A 33 -10.11 -18.94 -5.31
C ARG A 33 -10.77 -17.83 -4.49
N GLN A 34 -12.11 -17.82 -4.43
CA GLN A 34 -12.86 -16.91 -3.59
C GLN A 34 -12.26 -16.86 -2.17
N PRO A 35 -12.14 -15.68 -1.53
CA PRO A 35 -11.65 -15.60 -0.16
C PRO A 35 -12.46 -16.53 0.73
N GLU A 36 -11.81 -17.54 1.31
CA GLU A 36 -12.46 -18.46 2.23
C GLU A 36 -12.47 -17.83 3.62
N LEU A 37 -13.65 -17.72 4.23
CA LEU A 37 -13.75 -17.36 5.64
C LEU A 37 -13.28 -18.55 6.47
N ILE A 38 -12.00 -18.57 6.81
CA ILE A 38 -11.46 -19.55 7.75
C ILE A 38 -11.70 -19.03 9.16
N VAL A 39 -12.78 -19.53 9.78
CA VAL A 39 -13.09 -19.29 11.19
C VAL A 39 -12.34 -20.29 12.07
N GLY A 40 -11.93 -19.85 13.27
CA GLY A 40 -11.26 -20.73 14.24
C GLY A 40 -9.75 -20.90 14.01
N LEU A 41 -9.11 -20.05 13.19
CA LEU A 41 -7.67 -19.85 13.25
C LEU A 41 -7.37 -18.86 14.39
N PRO A 42 -6.94 -19.30 15.58
CA PRO A 42 -6.50 -18.37 16.60
C PRO A 42 -5.33 -17.56 16.04
N TYR A 43 -5.30 -16.26 16.35
CA TYR A 43 -4.08 -15.48 16.20
C TYR A 43 -2.94 -16.26 16.88
N ARG A 44 -2.00 -16.74 16.07
CA ARG A 44 -0.80 -17.38 16.57
C ARG A 44 0.28 -16.33 16.52
N ASP A 45 0.69 -15.88 17.69
CA ASP A 45 1.84 -15.02 17.81
C ASP A 45 3.04 -15.68 17.11
N ILE A 46 3.77 -14.90 16.30
CA ILE A 46 4.96 -15.38 15.61
C ILE A 46 6.00 -15.93 16.61
N ASP A 47 5.99 -15.39 17.84
CA ASP A 47 6.87 -15.80 18.92
C ASP A 47 6.48 -17.14 19.57
N ASN A 48 5.27 -17.65 19.31
CA ASN A 48 4.83 -18.96 19.79
C ASN A 48 5.36 -20.12 18.93
N CYS A 49 5.95 -19.83 17.77
CA CYS A 49 6.57 -20.83 16.91
C CYS A 49 8.09 -20.66 16.94
N ASN A 50 8.84 -21.63 17.49
CA ASN A 50 10.30 -21.55 17.61
C ASN A 50 10.98 -21.22 16.28
N THR A 51 10.54 -21.85 15.18
CA THR A 51 11.12 -21.62 13.85
C THR A 51 10.87 -20.19 13.36
N ALA A 52 9.65 -19.67 13.51
CA ALA A 52 9.31 -18.32 13.05
C ALA A 52 9.94 -17.25 13.95
N ARG A 53 9.94 -17.47 15.27
CA ARG A 53 10.59 -16.62 16.28
C ARG A 53 12.09 -16.42 15.98
N LEU A 54 12.79 -17.48 15.59
CA LEU A 54 14.22 -17.43 15.29
C LEU A 54 14.54 -16.80 13.93
N ASN A 55 13.61 -16.89 12.96
CA ASN A 55 13.81 -16.44 11.59
C ASN A 55 13.05 -15.14 11.24
N LYS A 56 12.57 -14.40 12.25
CA LYS A 56 11.83 -13.15 12.02
C LYS A 56 12.77 -12.02 11.63
N THR A 57 12.34 -11.21 10.68
CA THR A 57 12.97 -9.91 10.40
C THR A 57 12.47 -8.90 11.41
N ILE A 58 13.38 -8.34 12.21
CA ILE A 58 13.06 -7.25 13.13
C ILE A 58 13.41 -5.93 12.46
N ILE A 59 12.42 -5.05 12.32
CA ILE A 59 12.63 -3.67 11.90
C ILE A 59 12.63 -2.81 13.16
N GLN A 60 13.76 -2.16 13.44
CA GLN A 60 13.89 -1.26 14.57
C GLN A 60 13.11 0.03 14.31
N PRO A 61 12.53 0.67 15.35
CA PRO A 61 11.86 1.96 15.22
C PRO A 61 12.71 3.02 14.51
N THR A 62 14.04 3.01 14.73
CA THR A 62 14.99 3.94 14.12
C THR A 62 15.15 3.77 12.60
N GLN A 63 14.66 2.66 12.02
CA GLN A 63 14.75 2.37 10.58
C GLN A 63 13.57 2.94 9.80
N PHE A 64 12.50 3.35 10.47
CA PHE A 64 11.36 3.99 9.82
C PHE A 64 11.72 5.43 9.51
N VAL A 65 11.77 5.77 8.23
CA VAL A 65 12.21 7.09 7.77
C VAL A 65 11.23 7.65 6.73
N LEU A 66 11.07 8.97 6.71
CA LEU A 66 10.22 9.62 5.73
C LEU A 66 11.07 10.21 4.59
N PRO A 67 10.86 9.80 3.32
CA PRO A 67 11.48 10.46 2.18
C PRO A 67 10.96 11.89 1.98
N PRO A 68 11.74 12.80 1.36
CA PRO A 68 13.08 12.56 0.80
C PRO A 68 14.21 12.81 1.81
N THR A 69 13.89 13.25 3.03
CA THR A 69 14.90 13.63 4.02
C THR A 69 15.52 12.41 4.70
N PHE A 70 14.84 11.26 4.65
CA PHE A 70 15.23 10.01 5.31
C PHE A 70 15.53 10.19 6.80
N VAL A 71 14.85 11.16 7.42
CA VAL A 71 14.88 11.38 8.87
C VAL A 71 13.98 10.35 9.53
N ASN A 72 14.40 9.87 10.70
CA ASN A 72 13.60 8.92 11.46
C ASN A 72 12.24 9.52 11.83
N ASP A 73 11.19 8.77 11.51
CA ASP A 73 9.80 9.17 11.71
C ASP A 73 9.00 7.96 12.21
N LEU A 74 8.57 8.04 13.48
CA LEU A 74 7.80 6.99 14.15
C LEU A 74 6.29 7.10 13.92
N ASP A 75 5.85 8.12 13.19
CA ASP A 75 4.45 8.39 12.84
C ASP A 75 4.20 7.99 11.37
N ASP A 76 5.08 8.42 10.48
CA ASP A 76 4.87 8.34 9.04
C ASP A 76 5.96 7.61 8.28
N GLY A 77 6.98 7.12 8.99
CA GLY A 77 8.14 6.52 8.37
C GLY A 77 7.82 5.22 7.62
N TYR A 78 8.71 4.92 6.69
CA TYR A 78 8.76 3.67 5.96
C TYR A 78 10.09 2.98 6.22
N ALA A 79 10.07 1.65 6.24
CA ALA A 79 11.27 0.83 6.29
C ALA A 79 11.26 -0.16 5.11
N PHE A 80 12.36 -0.21 4.36
CA PHE A 80 12.49 -1.18 3.28
C PHE A 80 12.89 -2.55 3.82
N VAL A 81 12.22 -3.59 3.34
CA VAL A 81 12.52 -4.99 3.63
C VAL A 81 12.81 -5.71 2.33
N GLN A 82 14.06 -6.15 2.19
CA GLN A 82 14.50 -7.00 1.10
C GLN A 82 13.99 -8.43 1.32
N PHE A 83 13.43 -9.06 0.28
CA PHE A 83 13.11 -10.49 0.29
C PHE A 83 14.38 -11.34 0.32
N PRO A 84 14.31 -12.61 0.76
CA PRO A 84 15.46 -13.50 0.73
C PRO A 84 16.09 -13.59 -0.67
N SER A 85 17.40 -13.79 -0.72
CA SER A 85 18.14 -13.83 -1.99
C SER A 85 17.51 -14.82 -2.98
N GLY A 86 17.31 -14.38 -4.23
CA GLY A 86 16.67 -15.18 -5.28
C GLY A 86 15.14 -15.23 -5.22
N ILE A 87 14.51 -14.68 -4.18
CA ILE A 87 13.05 -14.58 -4.09
C ILE A 87 12.59 -13.33 -4.82
N VAL A 88 11.65 -13.55 -5.73
CA VAL A 88 10.96 -12.51 -6.48
C VAL A 88 9.46 -12.73 -6.30
N TYR A 89 8.75 -11.68 -5.93
CA TYR A 89 7.30 -11.71 -5.83
C TYR A 89 6.70 -10.96 -7.01
N ASN A 90 5.79 -11.62 -7.74
CA ASN A 90 5.01 -10.94 -8.79
C ASN A 90 3.75 -10.33 -8.17
N TYR A 91 3.62 -9.01 -8.27
CA TYR A 91 2.45 -8.30 -7.80
C TYR A 91 2.00 -7.32 -8.87
N ASN A 92 0.72 -7.39 -9.26
CA ASN A 92 0.15 -6.60 -10.36
C ASN A 92 0.98 -6.65 -11.66
N GLY A 93 1.57 -7.81 -11.98
CA GLY A 93 2.33 -8.04 -13.21
C GLY A 93 3.78 -7.55 -13.19
N ARG A 94 4.25 -6.95 -12.08
CA ARG A 94 5.65 -6.56 -11.90
C ARG A 94 6.33 -7.44 -10.85
N ASN A 95 7.60 -7.74 -11.12
CA ASN A 95 8.47 -8.52 -10.24
C ASN A 95 9.18 -7.61 -9.25
N TYR A 96 9.07 -7.92 -7.96
CA TYR A 96 9.68 -7.17 -6.86
C TYR A 96 10.60 -8.07 -6.04
N THR A 97 11.68 -7.48 -5.53
CA THR A 97 12.64 -8.15 -4.65
C THR A 97 12.51 -7.69 -3.21
N GLY A 98 11.60 -6.77 -2.90
CA GLY A 98 11.34 -6.28 -1.56
C GLY A 98 10.10 -5.41 -1.51
N VAL A 99 9.81 -4.88 -0.33
CA VAL A 99 8.66 -4.01 -0.05
C VAL A 99 9.05 -2.92 0.94
N TYR A 100 8.30 -1.82 0.92
CA TYR A 100 8.32 -0.84 2.00
C TYR A 100 7.21 -1.14 2.99
N VAL A 101 7.58 -1.22 4.27
CA VAL A 101 6.67 -1.35 5.40
C VAL A 101 6.42 0.03 5.98
N SER A 102 5.16 0.41 6.10
CA SER A 102 4.75 1.69 6.68
C SER A 102 4.38 1.53 8.15
N VAL A 103 4.71 2.54 8.97
CA VAL A 103 4.16 2.66 10.34
C VAL A 103 2.64 2.58 10.33
N ASN A 104 2.02 3.17 9.31
CA ASN A 104 0.59 3.31 9.13
C ASN A 104 -0.14 2.02 8.73
N GLY A 105 0.44 0.84 8.97
CA GLY A 105 -0.28 -0.45 8.94
C GLY A 105 -0.47 -1.07 7.56
N PHE A 106 0.39 -0.73 6.61
CA PHE A 106 0.38 -1.28 5.26
C PHE A 106 1.80 -1.54 4.73
N ILE A 107 1.89 -2.31 3.65
CA ILE A 107 3.10 -2.46 2.84
C ILE A 107 2.85 -2.00 1.41
N THR A 108 3.85 -1.44 0.74
CA THR A 108 3.81 -1.12 -0.70
C THR A 108 4.98 -1.76 -1.44
N PHE A 109 4.73 -2.21 -2.66
CA PHE A 109 5.75 -2.73 -3.56
C PHE A 109 6.43 -1.62 -4.39
N ASP A 110 5.81 -0.45 -4.49
CA ASP A 110 6.37 0.70 -5.20
C ASP A 110 7.21 1.59 -4.29
N ASN A 111 7.84 2.61 -4.88
CA ASN A 111 8.53 3.63 -4.11
C ASN A 111 7.57 4.36 -3.17
N THR A 112 8.07 4.64 -1.98
CA THR A 112 7.45 5.49 -0.96
C THR A 112 7.07 6.85 -1.54
N LYS A 113 5.88 7.34 -1.20
CA LYS A 113 5.45 8.70 -1.57
C LYS A 113 6.13 9.75 -0.68
N LEU A 114 6.14 10.99 -1.15
CA LEU A 114 6.79 12.13 -0.46
C LEU A 114 5.92 12.74 0.65
N VAL A 115 4.73 12.18 0.88
CA VAL A 115 3.78 12.68 1.88
C VAL A 115 3.31 11.55 2.79
N PRO A 116 2.95 11.88 4.04
CA PRO A 116 2.31 10.97 4.98
C PRO A 116 1.07 10.25 4.42
N ALA A 117 1.02 8.94 4.61
CA ALA A 117 -0.10 8.09 4.17
C ALA A 117 -0.92 7.62 5.37
N LYS A 118 -1.73 8.53 5.94
CA LYS A 118 -2.51 8.32 7.18
C LYS A 118 -3.97 7.91 6.96
N GLN A 119 -4.49 8.13 5.76
CA GLN A 119 -5.91 7.96 5.46
C GLN A 119 -6.16 6.69 4.66
N SER A 120 -6.91 5.76 5.24
CA SER A 120 -7.22 4.47 4.61
C SER A 120 -8.12 4.58 3.38
N GLN A 121 -8.92 5.65 3.28
CA GLN A 121 -9.70 5.96 2.08
C GLN A 121 -8.82 6.21 0.86
N GLY A 122 -7.53 6.51 1.06
CA GLY A 122 -6.54 6.71 0.02
C GLY A 122 -6.34 5.51 -0.90
N LEU A 123 -6.66 4.28 -0.46
CA LEU A 123 -6.61 3.07 -1.30
C LEU A 123 -7.43 3.17 -2.59
N PHE A 124 -8.48 3.98 -2.58
CA PHE A 124 -9.45 4.09 -3.68
C PHE A 124 -9.27 5.37 -4.48
N ILE A 125 -8.25 6.17 -4.17
CA ILE A 125 -8.02 7.48 -4.75
C ILE A 125 -6.70 7.43 -5.51
N ASN A 126 -6.75 7.63 -6.82
CA ASN A 126 -5.55 7.79 -7.64
C ASN A 126 -4.97 9.19 -7.41
N SER A 127 -4.00 9.29 -6.50
CA SER A 127 -3.35 10.56 -6.14
C SER A 127 -1.88 10.32 -5.82
N SER A 128 -1.04 11.31 -6.12
CA SER A 128 0.37 11.30 -5.73
C SER A 128 0.58 11.22 -4.22
N SER A 129 -0.46 11.51 -3.43
CA SER A 129 -0.42 11.45 -1.98
C SER A 129 -0.60 10.06 -1.39
N TYR A 130 -1.11 9.10 -2.16
CA TYR A 130 -1.41 7.76 -1.68
C TYR A 130 -0.54 6.71 -2.35
N PRO A 131 0.04 5.77 -1.58
CA PRO A 131 0.85 4.70 -2.14
C PRO A 131 0.01 3.78 -3.04
N ASP A 132 0.64 3.36 -4.14
CA ASP A 132 0.09 2.38 -5.07
C ASP A 132 0.58 0.98 -4.70
N ASN A 133 -0.01 -0.06 -5.28
CA ASN A 133 0.41 -1.45 -5.11
C ASN A 133 0.58 -1.84 -3.63
N VAL A 134 -0.49 -1.63 -2.85
CA VAL A 134 -0.49 -1.75 -1.39
C VAL A 134 -1.18 -3.03 -0.92
N ILE A 135 -0.65 -3.65 0.14
CA ILE A 135 -1.36 -4.60 0.98
C ILE A 135 -1.57 -3.96 2.36
N ALA A 136 -2.82 -3.72 2.73
CA ALA A 136 -3.20 -2.85 3.85
C ALA A 136 -4.16 -3.55 4.83
N PRO A 137 -3.67 -4.45 5.70
CA PRO A 137 -4.52 -5.10 6.69
C PRO A 137 -5.03 -4.14 7.77
N PHE A 138 -4.25 -3.10 8.11
CA PHE A 138 -4.53 -2.19 9.21
C PHE A 138 -4.24 -0.73 8.84
N TRP A 139 -4.48 -0.32 7.58
CA TRP A 139 -4.12 1.04 7.18
C TRP A 139 -4.91 2.08 7.98
N GLY A 140 -4.21 3.00 8.65
CA GLY A 140 -4.76 4.15 9.35
C GLY A 140 -3.68 5.17 9.71
N ASP A 141 -3.93 5.94 10.76
CA ASP A 141 -2.97 6.86 11.36
C ASP A 141 -2.40 6.21 12.62
N HIS A 142 -1.21 5.64 12.50
CA HIS A 142 -0.56 4.87 13.56
C HIS A 142 0.74 5.52 14.00
N ARG A 143 1.19 5.13 15.20
CA ARG A 143 2.47 5.56 15.74
C ARG A 143 3.17 4.41 16.45
N ILE A 144 4.46 4.21 16.15
CA ILE A 144 5.30 3.29 16.91
C ILE A 144 5.60 3.90 18.28
N ARG A 145 5.26 3.16 19.33
CA ARG A 145 5.67 3.50 20.71
C ARG A 145 6.98 2.81 21.06
N THR A 146 7.87 3.56 21.68
CA THR A 146 9.17 3.10 22.16
C THR A 146 9.16 3.01 23.69
N SER A 147 10.20 2.43 24.27
CA SER A 147 10.32 2.30 25.73
C SER A 147 10.25 3.64 26.46
N SER A 148 10.74 4.73 25.86
CA SER A 148 10.64 6.07 26.45
C SER A 148 9.20 6.58 26.55
N ASP A 149 8.34 6.21 25.60
CA ASP A 149 6.92 6.60 25.60
C ASP A 149 6.13 5.84 26.68
N ILE A 150 6.62 4.66 27.09
CA ILE A 150 5.98 3.80 28.09
C ILE A 150 6.46 4.15 29.50
N SER A 151 7.72 4.55 29.66
CA SER A 151 8.31 4.85 30.98
C SER A 151 7.83 6.17 31.62
N LEU A 152 7.09 6.99 30.88
CA LEU A 152 6.51 8.25 31.36
C LEU A 152 5.04 8.11 31.77
N GLY A 153 4.49 6.88 31.77
CA GLY A 153 3.12 6.55 32.17
C GLY A 153 3.02 5.98 33.58
#